data_AF-A0A945E363-F1
#
_entry.id   AF-A0A945E363-F1
#
_cell.length_a   1.000
_cell.length_b   1.000
_cell.length_c   1.000
_cell.angle_alpha   90.00
_cell.angle_beta   90.00
_cell.angle_gamma   90.00
#
_symmetry.space_group_name_H-M   'P 1'
#
loop_
_entity.id
_entity.type
_entity.pdbx_description
1 polymer ?
#
loop_
_entity_poly.entity_id
_entity_poly.type
_entity_poly.pdbx_seq_one_letter_code
_entity_poly.pdbx_strand_id
1 'polypeptide(L)' 'MAAAFEGSCHVVMASSMEEAVMLASEAAAGTGVVLLSPGCSSFDWYGSYVERGRDFQRIVLSLAGDASP' A
#
# COMPACT_ATOMS: atom_id res chain seq x y z
N MET A 1 14.33 -3.14 -6.33
CA MET A 1 13.84 -2.02 -5.49
C MET A 1 14.07 -2.28 -4.00
N ALA A 2 13.73 -3.44 -3.45
CA ALA A 2 13.99 -3.76 -2.03
C ALA A 2 15.45 -3.57 -1.57
N ALA A 3 16.43 -4.00 -2.39
CA ALA A 3 17.86 -3.83 -2.07
C ALA A 3 18.30 -2.36 -1.89
N ALA A 4 17.58 -1.39 -2.48
CA ALA A 4 17.90 0.03 -2.32
C ALA A 4 17.60 0.56 -0.91
N PHE A 5 16.84 -0.19 -0.11
CA PHE A 5 16.42 0.17 1.25
C PHE A 5 17.09 -0.69 2.33
N GLU A 6 18.01 -1.59 1.92
CA GLU A 6 18.73 -2.48 2.83
C GLU A 6 19.46 -1.66 3.91
N GLY A 7 19.25 -2.04 5.18
CA GLY A 7 19.84 -1.37 6.34
C GLY A 7 19.29 0.02 6.68
N SER A 8 18.36 0.57 5.87
CA SER A 8 17.83 1.93 6.06
C SER A 8 16.44 1.94 6.69
N CYS A 9 15.56 1.04 6.25
CA CYS A 9 14.22 0.89 6.82
C CYS A 9 13.72 -0.55 6.70
N HIS A 10 12.63 -0.87 7.39
CA HIS A 10 11.96 -2.15 7.22
C HIS A 10 11.27 -2.21 5.85
N VAL A 11 11.48 -3.30 5.12
CA VAL A 11 10.91 -3.53 3.79
C VAL A 11 10.13 -4.82 3.83
N VAL A 12 8.88 -4.76 3.38
CA VAL A 12 8.01 -5.93 3.22
C VAL A 12 7.59 -6.01 1.77
N MET A 13 7.63 -7.23 1.22
CA MET A 13 7.17 -7.50 -0.14
C MET A 13 5.68 -7.87 -0.09
N ALA A 14 4.89 -7.26 -0.96
CA ALA A 14 3.48 -7.60 -1.18
C ALA A 14 3.26 -8.02 -2.63
N SER A 15 2.32 -8.94 -2.83
CA SER A 15 1.96 -9.53 -4.12
C SER A 15 0.68 -8.94 -4.72
N SER A 16 -0.04 -8.11 -3.97
CA SER A 16 -1.20 -7.37 -4.41
C SER A 16 -1.30 -6.01 -3.71
N MET A 17 -2.15 -5.11 -4.22
CA MET A 17 -2.44 -3.85 -3.53
C MET A 17 -3.15 -4.06 -2.20
N GLU A 18 -4.04 -5.04 -2.12
CA GLU A 18 -4.75 -5.37 -0.89
C GLU A 18 -3.79 -5.80 0.22
N GLU A 19 -2.90 -6.73 -0.09
CA GLU A 19 -1.85 -7.17 0.82
C GLU A 19 -0.93 -6.00 1.22
N ALA A 20 -0.54 -5.15 0.26
CA ALA A 20 0.31 -3.99 0.54
C ALA A 20 -0.34 -3.00 1.51
N VAL A 21 -1.63 -2.70 1.34
CA VAL A 21 -2.36 -1.77 2.21
C VAL A 21 -2.58 -2.36 3.60
N MET A 22 -2.92 -3.65 3.71
CA MET A 22 -3.07 -4.31 5.01
C MET A 22 -1.76 -4.28 5.81
N LEU A 23 -0.66 -4.73 5.21
CA LEU A 23 0.66 -4.73 5.86
C LEU A 23 1.11 -3.32 6.26
N ALA A 24 0.85 -2.31 5.41
CA ALA A 24 1.19 -0.92 5.73
C ALA A 24 0.33 -0.37 6.88
N SER A 25 -0.96 -0.72 6.93
CA SER A 25 -1.87 -0.31 7.99
C SER A 25 -1.46 -0.93 9.33
N GLU A 26 -1.14 -2.22 9.35
CA GLU A 26 -0.60 -2.92 10.52
C GLU A 26 0.71 -2.29 11.00
N ALA A 27 1.64 -2.02 10.09
CA ALA A 27 2.92 -1.40 10.42
C ALA A 27 2.76 0.03 10.97
N ALA A 28 1.74 0.78 10.54
CA ALA A 28 1.44 2.11 11.05
C ALA A 28 0.78 2.10 12.44
N ALA A 29 0.28 0.94 12.90
CA ALA A 29 -0.29 0.72 14.22
C ALA A 29 -1.28 1.81 14.68
N GLY A 30 -2.10 2.32 13.74
CA GLY A 30 -3.11 3.36 14.01
C GLY A 30 -2.55 4.76 14.36
N THR A 31 -1.24 4.98 14.29
CA THR A 31 -0.60 6.25 14.70
C THR A 31 0.20 6.93 13.59
N GLY A 32 0.30 6.29 12.42
CA GLY A 32 1.07 6.76 11.26
C GLY A 32 0.23 7.11 10.03
N VAL A 33 0.93 7.55 8.98
CA VAL A 33 0.36 7.82 7.65
C VAL A 33 0.83 6.74 6.67
N VAL A 34 -0.10 6.18 5.91
CA VAL A 34 0.20 5.29 4.79
C VAL A 34 0.17 6.09 3.49
N LEU A 35 1.29 6.11 2.75
CA LEU A 35 1.43 6.81 1.47
C LEU A 35 1.65 5.83 0.33
N LEU A 36 0.80 5.90 -0.70
CA LEU A 36 1.04 5.22 -1.96
C LEU A 36 1.96 6.06 -2.87
N SER A 37 3.23 5.68 -2.97
CA SER A 37 4.22 6.32 -3.87
C SER A 37 5.04 5.27 -4.63
N PRO A 38 4.49 4.68 -5.71
CA PRO A 38 5.06 3.49 -6.34
C PRO A 38 6.33 3.75 -7.16
N GLY A 39 6.70 5.01 -7.46
CA GLY A 39 7.93 5.36 -8.20
C GLY A 39 8.05 4.80 -9.63
N CYS A 40 7.08 4.00 -10.08
CA CYS A 40 7.10 3.21 -11.30
C CYS A 40 5.81 3.41 -12.13
N SER A 41 5.88 2.98 -13.39
CA SER A 41 4.71 2.81 -14.25
C SER A 41 3.64 1.94 -13.59
N SER A 42 2.36 2.16 -13.90
CA SER A 42 1.25 1.35 -13.37
C SER A 42 1.01 0.05 -14.14
N PHE A 43 1.64 -0.11 -15.30
CA PHE A 43 1.22 -1.08 -16.31
C PHE A 43 1.49 -2.54 -15.97
N ASP A 44 2.27 -2.80 -14.91
CA ASP A 44 2.56 -4.17 -14.48
C ASP A 44 1.30 -4.86 -13.91
N TRP A 45 0.45 -4.12 -13.18
CA TRP A 45 -0.78 -4.64 -12.54
C TRP A 45 -2.06 -3.93 -12.98
N TYR A 46 -1.96 -2.76 -13.63
CA TYR A 46 -3.12 -1.90 -13.91
C TYR A 46 -3.06 -1.29 -15.31
N GLY A 47 -4.23 -1.01 -15.90
CA GLY A 47 -4.33 -0.30 -17.18
C GLY A 47 -4.01 1.19 -17.08
N SER A 48 -4.00 1.78 -15.88
CA SER A 48 -3.61 3.19 -15.68
C SER A 48 -3.23 3.52 -14.23
N TYR A 49 -2.56 4.66 -14.02
CA TYR A 49 -2.28 5.17 -12.67
C TYR A 49 -3.57 5.53 -11.92
N VAL A 50 -4.62 5.93 -12.64
CA VAL A 50 -5.93 6.26 -12.07
C VAL A 50 -6.59 5.02 -11.50
N GLU A 51 -6.54 3.91 -12.24
CA GLU A 51 -7.05 2.62 -11.79
C GLU A 51 -6.31 2.14 -10.54
N ARG A 52 -4.97 2.21 -10.52
CA ARG A 52 -4.15 1.90 -9.34
C ARG A 52 -4.55 2.74 -8.12
N GLY A 53 -4.79 4.04 -8.32
CA GLY A 53 -5.21 4.95 -7.24
C GLY A 53 -6.62 4.64 -6.73
N ARG A 54 -7.57 4.31 -7.61
CA ARG A 54 -8.92 3.90 -7.23
C ARG A 54 -8.93 2.60 -6.45
N ASP A 55 -8.09 1.63 -6.83
CA ASP A 55 -7.98 0.36 -6.13
C ASP A 55 -7.45 0.56 -4.69
N PHE A 56 -6.39 1.36 -4.53
CA PHE A 56 -5.90 1.77 -3.21
C PHE A 56 -6.98 2.44 -2.37
N GLN A 57 -7.71 3.41 -2.92
CA GLN A 57 -8.81 4.09 -2.21
C GLN A 57 -9.90 3.13 -1.77
N ARG A 58 -10.31 2.20 -2.66
CA ARG A 58 -11.32 1.19 -2.37
C ARG A 58 -10.91 0.32 -1.17
N ILE A 59 -9.67 -0.14 -1.15
CA ILE A 59 -9.16 -1.02 -0.08
C ILE A 59 -9.07 -0.25 1.25
N VAL A 60 -8.52 0.97 1.24
CA VAL A 60 -8.43 1.81 2.44
C VAL A 60 -9.82 2.10 3.03
N LEU A 61 -10.81 2.39 2.19
CA LEU A 61 -12.19 2.62 2.64
C LEU A 61 -12.83 1.35 3.23
N SER A 62 -12.51 0.16 2.70
CA SER A 62 -12.96 -1.11 3.27
C SER A 62 -12.39 -1.31 4.67
N LEU A 63 -11.08 -1.09 4.85
CA LEU A 63 -10.42 -1.23 6.16
C LEU A 63 -10.95 -0.25 7.21
N ALA A 64 -11.27 0.99 6.80
CA ALA A 64 -11.87 1.98 7.70
C ALA A 64 -13.30 1.62 8.10
N GLY A 65 -14.03 0.87 7.27
CA GLY A 65 -15.36 0.35 7.58
C GLY A 65 -15.35 -0.83 8.56
N ASP A 66 -14.27 -1.62 8.56
CA ASP A 66 -14.07 -2.77 9.47
C ASP A 66 -13.47 -2.38 10.82
N ALA A 67 -12.96 -1.14 10.95
CA ALA A 67 -12.56 -0.56 12.23
C ALA A 67 -13.81 -0.20 13.06
N SER A 68 -14.41 -1.20 13.73
CA SER A 68 -15.36 -0.93 14.82
C SER A 68 -14.65 -0.19 15.97
N PRO A 69 -15.35 0.77 16.63
CA PRO A 69 -14.85 1.42 17.84
C PRO A 69 -14.68 0.46 19.02
#